data_AF-A0A965PNM7-F1
#
_entry.id   AF-A0A965PNM7-F1
#
_cell.length_a   1.000
_cell.length_b   1.000
_cell.length_c   1.000
_cell.angle_alpha   90.00
_cell.angle_beta   90.00
_cell.angle_gamma   90.00
#
_symmetry.space_group_name_H-M   'P 1'
#
loop_
_entity.id
_entity.type
_entity.pdbx_description
1 polymer ?
#
loop_
_entity_poly.entity_id
_entity_poly.type
_entity_poly.pdbx_seq_one_letter_code
_entity_poly.pdbx_strand_id
1 'polypeptide(L)'
;MKRGNISTSNYYTIFDALPAAGQTANINIPDFNTGAGVLEVTQYTTTYDYRLVTAQVFRDPSAWYHICVAFDSTQATASNRIKIYVNGEQVTAFTTATYPTQNLDGGINNAVAHNIGRNVSQASRFWDGLLADCYLIDGSALTPSSFTETDATTGQLIPKAYSGSYGTNGFHLEFADNSSNTATTLGKDTSGNGNNWTPVNLSTTTGGPTSVASASGALPIYNTTDTYGTTKGTGTRTDSNSSSIVLAVAMDGANNGTTFTDESATIKGSGSAKTISRFGDAKTSTTQSKFYGSSLYLDGTGDYLQAPAGTDFSYGTGDFTFEAWIYPTTSSTDRIIYTQTTSGNNFVNLALTTTNTFSVQINASGAGNNVTSTGTVATNAWTHIAATRQSGVVKLFINGVLDGSGTRNVDLQISTTIPTIGTFSHASILNFAGYISDFRIYKGVAKYTGNFNPPSSTANATIAAGNDSLVDVPTSSGTDTGVGNEVRGNYCTWNPLDKGS
;
A
#
# COMPACT_ATOMS: atom_id res chain seq x y z
N MET A 1 -9.29 -7.32 15.03
CA MET A 1 -8.26 -7.88 14.11
C MET A 1 -8.85 -8.08 12.71
N LYS A 2 -8.04 -7.97 11.67
CA LYS A 2 -8.36 -8.38 10.29
C LYS A 2 -7.26 -9.29 9.79
N ARG A 3 -7.61 -10.42 9.17
CA ARG A 3 -6.62 -11.42 8.73
C ARG A 3 -5.92 -10.96 7.45
N GLY A 4 -4.65 -11.30 7.32
CA GLY A 4 -3.87 -11.18 6.09
C GLY A 4 -3.98 -12.44 5.22
N ASN A 5 -2.87 -12.95 4.69
CA ASN A 5 -2.90 -14.11 3.80
C ASN A 5 -3.26 -15.40 4.55
N ILE A 6 -4.20 -16.14 3.99
CA ILE A 6 -4.57 -17.48 4.48
C ILE A 6 -3.66 -18.50 3.79
N SER A 7 -2.91 -19.27 4.59
CA SER A 7 -1.93 -20.24 4.07
C SER A 7 -2.10 -21.58 4.77
N THR A 8 -2.24 -22.67 4.00
CA THR A 8 -2.44 -24.02 4.54
C THR A 8 -1.24 -24.59 5.30
N SER A 9 -0.13 -23.84 5.39
CA SER A 9 1.14 -24.28 5.98
C SER A 9 1.59 -23.44 7.17
N ASN A 10 0.82 -22.42 7.56
CA ASN A 10 1.25 -21.45 8.58
C ASN A 10 0.43 -21.55 9.87
N TYR A 11 1.01 -21.02 10.95
CA TYR A 11 0.38 -20.94 12.26
C TYR A 11 0.56 -19.52 12.78
N TYR A 12 -0.54 -18.75 12.83
CA TYR A 12 -0.49 -17.31 13.11
C TYR A 12 -0.78 -17.04 14.59
N THR A 13 0.10 -16.27 15.25
CA THR A 13 -0.03 -15.94 16.69
C THR A 13 -0.38 -14.48 16.87
N ILE A 14 -1.54 -14.19 17.47
CA ILE A 14 -2.00 -12.83 17.76
C ILE A 14 -1.32 -12.31 19.02
N PHE A 15 -1.33 -13.12 20.08
CA PHE A 15 -0.83 -12.76 21.39
C PHE A 15 -0.12 -13.95 22.05
N ASP A 16 1.00 -13.68 22.68
CA ASP A 16 1.87 -14.66 23.32
C ASP A 16 2.39 -14.12 24.65
N ALA A 17 2.47 -15.00 25.64
CA ALA A 17 3.27 -14.83 26.84
C ALA A 17 4.18 -16.05 26.96
N LEU A 18 5.43 -15.83 27.39
CA LEU A 18 6.44 -16.89 27.55
C LEU A 18 6.76 -17.13 29.03
N PRO A 19 6.06 -18.04 29.72
CA PRO A 19 6.32 -18.33 31.14
C PRO A 19 7.74 -18.84 31.41
N ALA A 20 8.26 -19.68 30.50
CA ALA A 20 9.62 -20.20 30.51
C ALA A 20 9.98 -20.76 29.11
N ALA A 21 11.26 -21.10 28.89
CA ALA A 21 11.72 -21.71 27.64
C ALA A 21 10.92 -22.99 27.33
N GLY A 22 10.28 -23.03 26.15
CA GLY A 22 9.45 -24.16 25.71
C GLY A 22 8.00 -24.16 26.23
N GLN A 23 7.60 -23.17 27.02
CA GLN A 23 6.22 -22.99 27.49
C GLN A 23 5.55 -21.86 26.72
N THR A 24 4.22 -21.86 26.61
CA THR A 24 3.49 -20.77 25.95
C THR A 24 2.13 -20.52 26.59
N ALA A 25 1.64 -19.28 26.54
CA ALA A 25 0.23 -18.96 26.75
C ALA A 25 -0.24 -18.03 25.62
N ASN A 26 -1.16 -18.50 24.77
CA ASN A 26 -1.36 -17.94 23.43
C ASN A 26 -2.82 -17.75 23.04
N ILE A 27 -3.02 -16.76 22.16
CA ILE A 27 -4.20 -16.62 21.30
C ILE A 27 -3.72 -16.73 19.85
N ASN A 28 -4.22 -17.75 19.14
CA ASN A 28 -3.71 -18.16 17.83
C ASN A 28 -4.83 -18.37 16.81
N ILE A 29 -4.46 -18.28 15.53
CA ILE A 29 -5.25 -18.79 14.41
C ILE A 29 -4.36 -19.75 13.59
N PRO A 30 -4.33 -21.05 13.93
CA PRO A 30 -3.71 -22.07 13.09
C PRO A 30 -4.34 -22.14 11.70
N ASP A 31 -3.54 -22.15 10.64
CA ASP A 31 -3.99 -22.49 9.29
C ASP A 31 -3.44 -23.83 8.77
N PHE A 32 -2.68 -24.58 9.58
CA PHE A 32 -2.12 -25.90 9.23
C PHE A 32 -3.00 -27.08 9.68
N ASN A 33 -3.07 -28.15 8.86
CA ASN A 33 -3.78 -29.42 9.12
C ASN A 33 -5.30 -29.30 9.43
N THR A 34 -5.92 -30.38 9.93
CA THR A 34 -7.34 -30.48 10.31
C THR A 34 -7.68 -29.48 11.41
N GLY A 35 -7.96 -28.24 11.02
CA GLY A 35 -8.06 -27.07 11.90
C GLY A 35 -7.81 -25.73 11.18
N ALA A 36 -7.57 -25.72 9.86
CA ALA A 36 -7.26 -24.49 9.12
C ALA A 36 -8.28 -23.36 9.33
N GLY A 37 -7.81 -22.27 9.96
CA GLY A 37 -8.56 -21.05 10.24
C GLY A 37 -9.34 -21.04 11.55
N VAL A 38 -9.15 -21.98 12.49
CA VAL A 38 -9.85 -21.91 13.80
C VAL A 38 -9.17 -20.95 14.77
N LEU A 39 -9.92 -20.40 15.73
CA LEU A 39 -9.35 -19.64 16.84
C LEU A 39 -8.98 -20.61 17.97
N GLU A 40 -7.76 -20.48 18.49
CA GLU A 40 -7.21 -21.35 19.53
C GLU A 40 -6.66 -20.52 20.70
N VAL A 41 -7.14 -20.81 21.91
CA VAL A 41 -6.66 -20.22 23.17
C VAL A 41 -6.02 -21.32 24.00
N THR A 42 -4.73 -21.17 24.32
CA THR A 42 -3.93 -22.27 24.91
C THR A 42 -2.97 -21.79 25.97
N GLN A 43 -2.64 -22.68 26.90
CA GLN A 43 -1.40 -22.65 27.66
C GLN A 43 -0.77 -24.03 27.67
N TYR A 44 0.52 -24.09 27.35
CA TYR A 44 1.32 -25.29 27.33
C TYR A 44 2.54 -25.13 28.23
N THR A 45 2.73 -26.06 29.16
CA THR A 45 3.92 -26.16 30.01
C THR A 45 4.67 -27.45 29.68
N THR A 46 4.26 -28.55 30.28
CA THR A 46 4.64 -29.93 29.85
C THR A 46 3.46 -30.65 29.19
N THR A 47 2.25 -30.21 29.53
CA THR A 47 0.97 -30.60 28.95
C THR A 47 0.17 -29.32 28.71
N TYR A 48 -0.97 -29.43 28.02
CA TYR A 48 -1.92 -28.33 27.95
C TYR A 48 -2.59 -28.14 29.32
N ASP A 49 -2.29 -27.02 29.99
CA ASP A 49 -3.02 -26.59 31.19
C ASP A 49 -4.45 -26.17 30.82
N TYR A 50 -4.58 -25.57 29.64
CA TYR A 50 -5.85 -25.36 28.95
C TYR A 50 -5.65 -25.30 27.43
N ARG A 51 -6.69 -25.70 26.70
CA ARG A 51 -6.74 -25.66 25.23
C ARG A 51 -8.20 -25.62 24.76
N LEU A 52 -8.61 -24.46 24.25
CA LEU A 52 -9.90 -24.28 23.62
C LEU A 52 -9.70 -24.00 22.14
N VAL A 53 -10.30 -24.84 21.28
CA VAL A 53 -10.22 -24.73 19.82
C VAL A 53 -11.63 -24.63 19.25
N THR A 54 -11.94 -23.51 18.60
CA THR A 54 -13.29 -23.28 18.08
C THR A 54 -13.69 -24.28 17.01
N ALA A 55 -14.99 -24.57 16.88
CA ALA A 55 -15.51 -25.30 15.72
C ALA A 55 -15.64 -24.40 14.48
N GLN A 56 -15.93 -23.11 14.68
CA GLN A 56 -15.96 -22.10 13.61
C GLN A 56 -14.56 -21.80 13.07
N VAL A 57 -14.53 -21.37 11.81
CA VAL A 57 -13.32 -21.08 11.02
C VAL A 57 -13.40 -19.65 10.46
N PHE A 58 -12.31 -18.92 10.54
CA PHE A 58 -12.17 -17.50 10.21
C PHE A 58 -11.42 -17.35 8.89
N ARG A 59 -12.10 -17.49 7.76
CA ARG A 59 -11.44 -17.52 6.42
C ARG A 59 -11.67 -16.27 5.57
N ASP A 60 -12.21 -15.20 6.15
CA ASP A 60 -12.42 -13.95 5.42
C ASP A 60 -11.30 -12.94 5.76
N PRO A 61 -10.33 -12.70 4.85
CA PRO A 61 -9.29 -11.70 5.06
C PRO A 61 -9.80 -10.27 4.81
N SER A 62 -11.01 -10.09 4.29
CA SER A 62 -11.59 -8.78 4.03
C SER A 62 -12.31 -8.19 5.24
N ALA A 63 -12.79 -9.04 6.15
CA ALA A 63 -13.57 -8.65 7.33
C ALA A 63 -12.72 -8.37 8.58
N TRP A 64 -13.22 -7.45 9.40
CA TRP A 64 -12.74 -7.25 10.76
C TRP A 64 -13.51 -8.13 11.75
N TYR A 65 -12.78 -8.63 12.74
CA TYR A 65 -13.28 -9.44 13.84
C TYR A 65 -12.94 -8.78 15.18
N HIS A 66 -13.94 -8.67 16.04
CA HIS A 66 -13.74 -8.39 17.47
C HIS A 66 -13.58 -9.70 18.21
N ILE A 67 -12.44 -9.90 18.88
CA ILE A 67 -12.14 -11.10 19.68
C ILE A 67 -11.97 -10.67 21.13
N CYS A 68 -12.72 -11.27 22.04
CA CYS A 68 -12.59 -11.05 23.47
C CYS A 68 -12.45 -12.41 24.17
N VAL A 69 -11.44 -12.53 25.04
CA VAL A 69 -11.19 -13.73 25.84
C VAL A 69 -11.26 -13.33 27.31
N ALA A 70 -12.23 -13.88 28.03
CA ALA A 70 -12.37 -13.69 29.46
C ALA A 70 -11.76 -14.89 30.18
N PHE A 71 -10.85 -14.64 31.12
CA PHE A 71 -10.19 -15.66 31.94
C PHE A 71 -10.47 -15.40 33.43
N ASP A 72 -11.10 -16.35 34.10
CA ASP A 72 -11.36 -16.35 35.54
C ASP A 72 -11.27 -17.78 36.09
N SER A 73 -10.06 -18.22 36.44
CA SER A 73 -9.83 -19.56 36.95
C SER A 73 -10.47 -19.81 38.33
N THR A 74 -10.96 -18.78 39.02
CA THR A 74 -11.59 -18.92 40.35
C THR A 74 -12.99 -19.53 40.28
N GLN A 75 -13.62 -19.48 39.11
CA GLN A 75 -14.96 -20.01 38.88
C GLN A 75 -15.06 -21.50 39.26
N ALA A 76 -16.11 -21.84 40.02
CA ALA A 76 -16.36 -23.22 40.44
C ALA A 76 -16.58 -24.15 39.24
N THR A 77 -17.36 -23.69 38.25
CA THR A 77 -17.64 -24.44 37.02
C THR A 77 -16.50 -24.30 36.00
N ALA A 78 -15.90 -25.42 35.59
CA ALA A 78 -14.75 -25.42 34.67
C ALA A 78 -15.01 -24.64 33.36
N SER A 79 -16.18 -24.82 32.74
CA SER A 79 -16.54 -24.15 31.48
C SER A 79 -16.73 -22.63 31.60
N ASN A 80 -16.80 -22.09 32.82
CA ASN A 80 -16.88 -20.66 33.06
C ASN A 80 -15.50 -20.00 33.22
N ARG A 81 -14.43 -20.79 33.35
CA ARG A 81 -13.08 -20.27 33.64
C ARG A 81 -12.41 -19.60 32.45
N ILE A 82 -12.78 -19.99 31.24
CA ILE A 82 -12.39 -19.31 30.00
C ILE A 82 -13.63 -19.18 29.12
N LYS A 83 -13.93 -17.95 28.68
CA LYS A 83 -14.96 -17.68 27.68
C LYS A 83 -14.36 -16.94 26.50
N ILE A 84 -14.70 -17.38 25.29
CA ILE A 84 -14.26 -16.77 24.04
C ILE A 84 -15.48 -16.13 23.41
N TYR A 85 -15.35 -14.88 22.98
CA TYR A 85 -16.37 -14.13 22.27
C TYR A 85 -15.82 -13.66 20.92
N VAL A 86 -16.67 -13.73 19.90
CA VAL A 86 -16.37 -13.27 18.54
C VAL A 86 -17.52 -12.39 18.11
N ASN A 87 -17.22 -11.15 17.72
CA ASN A 87 -18.21 -10.17 17.25
C ASN A 87 -19.39 -10.02 18.22
N GLY A 88 -19.09 -9.98 19.53
CA GLY A 88 -20.08 -9.80 20.59
C GLY A 88 -20.70 -11.10 21.10
N GLU A 89 -20.66 -12.17 20.31
CA GLU A 89 -21.31 -13.45 20.61
C GLU A 89 -20.38 -14.44 21.29
N GLN A 90 -20.89 -15.19 22.28
CA GLN A 90 -20.10 -16.21 22.98
C GLN A 90 -19.94 -17.46 22.12
N VAL A 91 -18.71 -17.95 22.00
CA VAL A 91 -18.43 -19.24 21.37
C VAL A 91 -18.83 -20.37 22.31
N THR A 92 -19.71 -21.25 21.85
CA THR A 92 -20.20 -22.42 22.60
C THR A 92 -19.81 -23.76 21.97
N ALA A 93 -19.38 -23.76 20.70
CA ALA A 93 -18.98 -24.96 19.96
C ALA A 93 -17.46 -25.05 19.79
N PHE A 94 -16.88 -26.13 20.31
CA PHE A 94 -15.44 -26.38 20.31
C PHE A 94 -15.12 -27.78 19.76
N THR A 95 -14.05 -27.87 18.98
CA THR A 95 -13.45 -29.17 18.57
C THR A 95 -12.52 -29.71 19.64
N THR A 96 -11.99 -28.85 20.52
CA THR A 96 -11.25 -29.22 21.73
C THR A 96 -11.61 -28.25 22.84
N ALA A 97 -11.94 -28.76 24.03
CA ALA A 97 -12.33 -27.95 25.18
C ALA A 97 -11.70 -28.51 26.46
N THR A 98 -10.44 -28.16 26.69
CA THR A 98 -9.72 -28.41 27.95
C THR A 98 -9.65 -27.10 28.73
N TYR A 99 -10.35 -27.04 29.85
CA TYR A 99 -10.42 -25.86 30.72
C TYR A 99 -9.37 -25.93 31.84
N PRO A 100 -8.88 -24.78 32.33
CA PRO A 100 -7.88 -24.75 33.40
C PRO A 100 -8.41 -25.31 34.71
N THR A 101 -7.52 -25.78 35.57
CA THR A 101 -7.86 -26.11 36.97
C THR A 101 -8.35 -24.87 37.72
N GLN A 102 -9.12 -25.08 38.79
CA GLN A 102 -9.57 -23.95 39.61
C GLN A 102 -8.35 -23.25 40.23
N ASN A 103 -8.38 -21.92 40.24
CA ASN A 103 -7.32 -21.05 40.76
C ASN A 103 -5.97 -21.23 40.04
N LEU A 104 -5.96 -21.75 38.80
CA LEU A 104 -4.75 -21.73 37.98
C LEU A 104 -4.30 -20.27 37.78
N ASP A 105 -3.03 -20.01 38.02
CA ASP A 105 -2.38 -18.77 37.63
C ASP A 105 -1.87 -18.90 36.19
N GLY A 106 -2.36 -18.02 35.31
CA GLY A 106 -2.10 -18.07 33.88
C GLY A 106 -0.74 -17.48 33.51
N GLY A 107 -0.24 -17.85 32.32
CA GLY A 107 0.98 -17.25 31.77
C GLY A 107 0.78 -15.83 31.26
N ILE A 108 -0.39 -15.54 30.68
CA ILE A 108 -0.80 -14.17 30.33
C ILE A 108 -1.07 -13.42 31.63
N ASN A 109 -0.61 -12.17 31.72
CA ASN A 109 -0.71 -11.30 32.89
C ASN A 109 0.30 -11.60 34.02
N ASN A 110 1.25 -12.51 33.78
CA ASN A 110 2.36 -12.80 34.71
C ASN A 110 3.60 -11.93 34.40
N ALA A 111 4.59 -11.91 35.29
CA ALA A 111 5.83 -11.14 35.14
C ALA A 111 6.82 -11.78 34.14
N VAL A 112 6.37 -11.96 32.89
CA VAL A 112 7.13 -12.54 31.79
C VAL A 112 6.99 -11.72 30.51
N ALA A 113 7.82 -12.00 29.51
CA ALA A 113 7.72 -11.33 28.22
C ALA A 113 6.37 -11.64 27.56
N HIS A 114 5.70 -10.57 27.14
CA HIS A 114 4.48 -10.62 26.35
C HIS A 114 4.77 -10.07 24.95
N ASN A 115 4.16 -10.69 23.95
CA ASN A 115 4.39 -10.39 22.54
C ASN A 115 3.04 -10.31 21.81
N ILE A 116 2.88 -9.27 21.01
CA ILE A 116 1.78 -9.14 20.04
C ILE A 116 2.36 -9.46 18.66
N GLY A 117 1.68 -10.32 17.92
CA GLY A 117 2.01 -10.65 16.53
C GLY A 117 3.18 -11.63 16.33
N ARG A 118 3.68 -12.26 17.39
CA ARG A 118 4.75 -13.26 17.33
C ARG A 118 4.67 -14.22 18.50
N ASN A 119 4.92 -15.50 18.24
CA ASN A 119 5.28 -16.46 19.28
C ASN A 119 6.80 -16.49 19.49
N VAL A 120 7.27 -16.29 20.72
CA VAL A 120 8.72 -16.24 20.97
C VAL A 120 9.37 -17.62 21.06
N SER A 121 8.61 -18.65 21.44
CA SER A 121 9.10 -20.03 21.53
C SER A 121 9.20 -20.73 20.17
N GLN A 122 8.61 -20.14 19.11
CA GLN A 122 8.50 -20.73 17.77
C GLN A 122 8.82 -19.67 16.71
N ALA A 123 10.03 -19.71 16.15
CA ALA A 123 10.58 -18.65 15.31
C ALA A 123 9.82 -18.34 14.00
N SER A 124 8.89 -19.20 13.58
CA SER A 124 8.12 -19.05 12.32
C SER A 124 6.67 -18.61 12.52
N ARG A 125 6.21 -18.41 13.76
CA ARG A 125 4.80 -18.08 14.06
C ARG A 125 4.64 -16.57 14.24
N PHE A 126 4.49 -15.88 13.12
CA PHE A 126 4.16 -14.46 13.06
C PHE A 126 2.67 -14.27 12.80
N TRP A 127 2.11 -13.15 13.21
CA TRP A 127 0.81 -12.71 12.72
C TRP A 127 0.94 -12.13 11.32
N ASP A 128 -0.01 -12.49 10.46
CA ASP A 128 -0.22 -11.84 9.17
C ASP A 128 -1.64 -11.25 9.19
N GLY A 129 -1.72 -9.93 9.30
CA GLY A 129 -2.98 -9.20 9.38
C GLY A 129 -2.86 -7.86 10.11
N LEU A 130 -4.00 -7.19 10.28
CA LEU A 130 -4.11 -5.91 10.99
C LEU A 130 -4.71 -6.12 12.38
N LEU A 131 -4.23 -5.34 13.33
CA LEU A 131 -4.78 -5.23 14.68
C LEU A 131 -5.26 -3.78 14.88
N ALA A 132 -6.31 -3.63 15.67
CA ALA A 132 -6.84 -2.34 16.08
C ALA A 132 -7.35 -2.49 17.50
N ASP A 133 -7.25 -1.42 18.28
CA ASP A 133 -7.89 -1.25 19.58
C ASP A 133 -7.69 -2.46 20.53
N CYS A 134 -6.44 -2.66 20.98
CA CYS A 134 -6.05 -3.84 21.74
C CYS A 134 -6.01 -3.55 23.25
N TYR A 135 -6.64 -4.42 24.04
CA TYR A 135 -6.75 -4.27 25.50
C TYR A 135 -6.20 -5.51 26.21
N LEU A 136 -5.58 -5.29 27.36
CA LEU A 136 -5.47 -6.28 28.43
C LEU A 136 -6.04 -5.66 29.71
N ILE A 137 -6.98 -6.35 30.34
CA ILE A 137 -7.57 -5.94 31.62
C ILE A 137 -7.07 -6.89 32.70
N ASP A 138 -6.36 -6.34 33.67
CA ASP A 138 -5.87 -7.06 34.83
C ASP A 138 -6.86 -6.94 36.00
N GLY A 139 -7.17 -8.08 36.63
CA GLY A 139 -8.04 -8.16 37.80
C GLY A 139 -9.55 -8.22 37.53
N SER A 140 -10.01 -8.31 36.29
CA SER A 140 -11.44 -8.45 35.97
C SER A 140 -11.70 -9.22 34.67
N ALA A 141 -12.59 -10.22 34.74
CA ALA A 141 -13.05 -10.97 33.58
C ALA A 141 -14.28 -10.29 32.95
N LEU A 142 -14.04 -9.44 31.96
CA LEU A 142 -15.07 -8.65 31.28
C LEU A 142 -15.67 -9.36 30.06
N THR A 143 -16.78 -8.83 29.58
CA THR A 143 -17.47 -9.28 28.35
C THR A 143 -17.38 -8.22 27.26
N PRO A 144 -17.73 -8.55 26.00
CA PRO A 144 -17.67 -7.60 24.88
C PRO A 144 -18.42 -6.28 25.11
N SER A 145 -19.48 -6.25 25.93
CA SER A 145 -20.24 -5.02 26.20
C SER A 145 -19.45 -3.93 26.93
N SER A 146 -18.27 -4.27 27.45
CA SER A 146 -17.32 -3.31 28.03
C SER A 146 -16.52 -2.56 26.96
N PHE A 147 -16.38 -3.12 25.76
CA PHE A 147 -15.50 -2.64 24.68
C PHE A 147 -16.23 -2.38 23.37
N THR A 148 -17.50 -2.77 23.27
CA THR A 148 -18.30 -2.66 22.05
C THR A 148 -19.75 -2.30 22.36
N GLU A 149 -20.42 -1.71 21.37
CA GLU A 149 -21.86 -1.47 21.36
C GLU A 149 -22.43 -1.66 19.95
N THR A 150 -23.74 -1.81 19.84
CA THR A 150 -24.41 -1.90 18.53
C THR A 150 -24.79 -0.50 18.07
N ASP A 151 -24.32 -0.11 16.90
CA ASP A 151 -24.72 1.13 16.24
C ASP A 151 -26.23 1.07 15.93
N ALA A 152 -26.98 2.00 16.50
CA ALA A 152 -28.44 1.99 16.41
C ALA A 152 -28.99 2.25 15.00
N THR A 153 -28.16 2.77 14.08
CA THR A 153 -28.56 3.11 12.71
C THR A 153 -28.28 1.95 11.75
N THR A 154 -27.12 1.33 11.90
CA THR A 154 -26.61 0.30 10.98
C THR A 154 -26.79 -1.12 11.51
N GLY A 155 -27.04 -1.28 12.81
CA GLY A 155 -27.08 -2.57 13.50
C GLY A 155 -25.71 -3.24 13.62
N GLN A 156 -24.62 -2.55 13.25
CA GLN A 156 -23.27 -3.10 13.29
C GLN A 156 -22.68 -3.00 14.69
N LEU A 157 -21.84 -3.98 15.07
CA LEU A 157 -21.05 -3.89 16.29
C LEU A 157 -19.89 -2.90 16.07
N ILE A 158 -19.82 -1.86 16.89
CA ILE A 158 -18.81 -0.82 16.86
C ILE A 158 -17.98 -0.81 18.16
N PRO A 159 -16.71 -0.37 18.12
CA PRO A 159 -15.91 -0.17 19.31
C PRO A 159 -16.54 0.87 20.25
N LYS A 160 -16.37 0.66 21.55
CA LYS A 160 -16.80 1.55 22.62
C LYS A 160 -15.64 1.75 23.57
N ALA A 161 -15.39 3.00 23.93
CA ALA A 161 -14.33 3.35 24.87
C ALA A 161 -14.55 2.65 26.23
N TYR A 162 -13.53 1.93 26.69
CA TYR A 162 -13.53 1.31 28.00
C TYR A 162 -13.27 2.37 29.10
N SER A 163 -14.12 2.40 30.12
CA SER A 163 -14.06 3.40 31.20
C SER A 163 -13.74 2.80 32.58
N GLY A 164 -13.44 1.51 32.66
CA GLY A 164 -13.06 0.85 33.90
C GLY A 164 -11.56 0.89 34.19
N SER A 165 -11.13 0.13 35.20
CA SER A 165 -9.72 0.01 35.58
C SER A 165 -9.00 -1.00 34.70
N TYR A 166 -7.76 -0.70 34.31
CA TYR A 166 -6.89 -1.61 33.60
C TYR A 166 -6.11 -2.57 34.53
N GLY A 167 -6.18 -2.37 35.86
CA GLY A 167 -5.38 -3.12 36.82
C GLY A 167 -3.90 -2.74 36.77
N THR A 168 -3.02 -3.59 37.28
CA THR A 168 -1.57 -3.29 37.39
C THR A 168 -0.85 -3.53 36.08
N ASN A 169 -1.13 -4.67 35.46
CA ASN A 169 -0.42 -5.14 34.26
C ASN A 169 -1.18 -4.83 32.95
N GLY A 170 -2.39 -4.28 33.03
CA GLY A 170 -3.20 -3.99 31.85
C GLY A 170 -2.65 -2.84 31.01
N PHE A 171 -3.11 -2.81 29.76
CA PHE A 171 -2.73 -1.81 28.77
C PHE A 171 -3.88 -1.55 27.79
N HIS A 172 -3.78 -0.44 27.07
CA HIS A 172 -4.60 -0.11 25.91
C HIS A 172 -3.70 0.38 24.78
N LEU A 173 -3.74 -0.30 23.64
CA LEU A 173 -3.07 0.14 22.41
C LEU A 173 -4.13 0.59 21.41
N GLU A 174 -4.36 1.90 21.36
CA GLU A 174 -5.28 2.53 20.42
C GLU A 174 -4.69 2.59 19.00
N PHE A 175 -3.36 2.61 18.88
CA PHE A 175 -2.62 2.87 17.64
C PHE A 175 -2.93 4.25 17.02
N ALA A 176 -3.37 5.22 17.83
CA ALA A 176 -3.74 6.56 17.38
C ALA A 176 -2.55 7.39 16.85
N ASP A 177 -1.35 7.18 17.38
CA ASP A 177 -0.13 7.87 16.92
C ASP A 177 0.76 6.92 16.11
N ASN A 178 0.70 7.08 14.80
CA ASN A 178 1.45 6.29 13.83
C ASN A 178 2.69 7.00 13.27
N SER A 179 3.06 8.15 13.86
CA SER A 179 4.12 9.00 13.33
C SER A 179 5.52 8.34 13.37
N SER A 180 5.68 7.28 14.18
CA SER A 180 6.92 6.51 14.26
C SER A 180 6.70 5.11 14.83
N ASN A 181 7.67 4.22 14.68
CA ASN A 181 7.65 2.85 15.20
C ASN A 181 8.30 2.78 16.60
N THR A 182 7.74 3.50 17.58
CA THR A 182 8.32 3.62 18.93
C THR A 182 7.31 3.32 20.03
N ALA A 183 7.82 3.09 21.24
CA ALA A 183 7.01 2.89 22.44
C ALA A 183 6.20 4.12 22.86
N THR A 184 6.57 5.32 22.38
CA THR A 184 5.83 6.57 22.66
C THR A 184 4.82 6.93 21.58
N THR A 185 4.78 6.18 20.48
CA THR A 185 3.90 6.40 19.32
C THR A 185 3.05 5.14 19.10
N LEU A 186 3.43 4.25 18.18
CA LEU A 186 2.66 3.06 17.82
C LEU A 186 2.45 2.09 19.00
N GLY A 187 3.48 1.94 19.84
CA GLY A 187 3.43 1.06 21.00
C GLY A 187 2.93 1.74 22.28
N LYS A 188 2.42 2.97 22.18
CA LYS A 188 2.00 3.74 23.35
C LYS A 188 0.81 3.10 24.04
N ASP A 189 0.96 2.88 25.34
CA ASP A 189 -0.12 2.48 26.22
C ASP A 189 -0.93 3.71 26.67
N THR A 190 -2.20 3.75 26.28
CA THR A 190 -3.16 4.81 26.59
C THR A 190 -4.01 4.53 27.82
N SER A 191 -3.81 3.39 28.51
CA SER A 191 -4.55 3.01 29.72
C SER A 191 -4.26 3.90 30.94
N GLY A 192 -3.14 4.62 30.93
CA GLY A 192 -2.61 5.36 32.08
C GLY A 192 -1.58 4.60 32.91
N ASN A 193 -1.38 3.29 32.67
CA ASN A 193 -0.38 2.48 33.38
C ASN A 193 1.05 2.70 32.87
N GLY A 194 1.20 3.15 31.62
CA GLY A 194 2.52 3.37 31.01
C GLY A 194 3.23 2.07 30.62
N ASN A 195 2.47 0.99 30.44
CA ASN A 195 2.93 -0.31 29.96
C ASN A 195 3.19 -0.27 28.44
N ASN A 196 4.01 0.68 28.00
CA ASN A 196 4.31 0.92 26.60
C ASN A 196 5.00 -0.29 25.97
N TRP A 197 4.53 -0.67 24.79
CA TRP A 197 5.06 -1.76 24.00
C TRP A 197 6.21 -1.28 23.13
N THR A 198 7.26 -2.07 22.98
CA THR A 198 8.35 -1.76 22.04
C THR A 198 8.02 -2.34 20.67
N PRO A 199 7.74 -1.52 19.65
CA PRO A 199 7.50 -2.05 18.31
C PRO A 199 8.79 -2.60 17.70
N VAL A 200 8.70 -3.76 17.05
CA VAL A 200 9.85 -4.42 16.40
C VAL A 200 9.43 -4.83 15.00
N ASN A 201 10.10 -4.28 13.98
CA ASN A 201 9.84 -4.58 12.57
C ASN A 201 8.38 -4.38 12.14
N LEU A 202 7.61 -3.55 12.87
CA LEU A 202 6.28 -3.13 12.48
C LEU A 202 6.35 -1.93 11.52
N SER A 203 5.46 -1.92 10.52
CA SER A 203 5.23 -0.81 9.62
C SER A 203 4.07 0.02 10.17
N THR A 204 4.23 1.33 10.35
CA THR A 204 3.15 2.26 10.73
C THR A 204 2.34 2.75 9.53
N THR A 205 2.49 2.07 8.40
CA THR A 205 2.10 2.57 7.09
C THR A 205 1.45 1.41 6.29
N THR A 206 0.13 1.46 6.06
CA THR A 206 -0.72 0.32 5.59
C THR A 206 -0.94 0.27 4.07
N GLY A 207 -0.40 -0.72 3.34
CA GLY A 207 -0.41 -0.81 1.87
C GLY A 207 -1.80 -0.89 1.21
N GLY A 208 -2.62 0.12 1.39
CA GLY A 208 -3.96 0.29 0.87
C GLY A 208 -3.99 1.21 -0.36
N PRO A 209 -5.16 1.38 -0.98
CA PRO A 209 -5.31 2.28 -2.10
C PRO A 209 -5.06 3.73 -1.67
N THR A 210 -4.32 4.48 -2.48
CA THR A 210 -4.10 5.92 -2.29
C THR A 210 -5.05 6.70 -3.19
N SER A 211 -5.95 7.50 -2.62
CA SER A 211 -6.86 8.35 -3.39
C SER A 211 -6.11 9.46 -4.13
N VAL A 212 -6.71 10.02 -5.18
CA VAL A 212 -6.17 11.21 -5.87
C VAL A 212 -6.00 12.38 -4.91
N ALA A 213 -6.90 12.53 -3.92
CA ALA A 213 -6.85 13.61 -2.94
C ALA A 213 -5.71 13.45 -1.90
N SER A 214 -5.31 12.22 -1.58
CA SER A 214 -4.27 11.91 -0.59
C SER A 214 -2.87 11.72 -1.19
N ALA A 215 -2.78 11.61 -2.52
CA ALA A 215 -1.52 11.46 -3.21
C ALA A 215 -0.68 12.76 -3.18
N SER A 216 0.64 12.59 -3.03
CA SER A 216 1.61 13.70 -2.97
C SER A 216 2.45 13.84 -4.25
N GLY A 217 2.25 12.96 -5.23
CA GLY A 217 2.90 13.02 -6.55
C GLY A 217 2.17 12.15 -7.57
N ALA A 218 2.63 12.12 -8.83
CA ALA A 218 2.06 11.30 -9.91
C ALA A 218 0.54 11.50 -10.17
N LEU A 219 0.03 12.66 -9.78
CA LEU A 219 -1.39 12.99 -9.85
C LEU A 219 -1.88 13.16 -11.30
N PRO A 220 -3.18 12.94 -11.61
CA PRO A 220 -3.77 13.07 -12.95
C PRO A 220 -3.55 14.45 -13.60
N ILE A 221 -3.45 14.53 -14.94
CA ILE A 221 -3.40 15.77 -15.75
C ILE A 221 -4.70 16.56 -15.63
N TYR A 222 -5.83 15.91 -15.88
CA TYR A 222 -7.16 16.51 -15.71
C TYR A 222 -7.64 16.42 -14.27
N ASN A 223 -8.55 17.32 -13.91
CA ASN A 223 -9.36 17.11 -12.71
C ASN A 223 -10.15 15.81 -12.85
N THR A 224 -10.48 15.17 -11.72
CA THR A 224 -11.24 13.92 -11.68
C THR A 224 -12.39 14.05 -10.69
N THR A 225 -13.50 13.39 -10.96
CA THR A 225 -14.70 13.50 -10.10
C THR A 225 -14.86 12.33 -9.13
N ASP A 226 -14.11 11.24 -9.31
CA ASP A 226 -14.09 10.11 -8.40
C ASP A 226 -12.79 10.04 -7.58
N THR A 227 -12.77 9.10 -6.62
CA THR A 227 -11.71 8.95 -5.62
C THR A 227 -10.35 8.57 -6.21
N TYR A 228 -10.32 7.80 -7.31
CA TYR A 228 -9.09 7.18 -7.83
C TYR A 228 -8.70 7.64 -9.25
N GLY A 229 -9.47 8.56 -9.82
CA GLY A 229 -9.19 9.22 -11.09
C GLY A 229 -9.71 8.51 -12.34
N THR A 230 -10.68 7.59 -12.20
CA THR A 230 -11.23 6.85 -13.36
C THR A 230 -12.09 7.76 -14.24
N THR A 231 -12.77 8.72 -13.64
CA THR A 231 -13.73 9.61 -14.30
C THR A 231 -13.09 10.98 -14.49
N LYS A 232 -12.93 11.38 -15.75
CA LYS A 232 -12.42 12.70 -16.14
C LYS A 232 -13.41 13.79 -15.73
N GLY A 233 -12.92 14.79 -15.02
CA GLY A 233 -13.60 16.04 -14.71
C GLY A 233 -13.27 17.15 -15.69
N THR A 234 -13.74 18.36 -15.40
CA THR A 234 -13.53 19.54 -16.25
C THR A 234 -12.19 20.21 -15.97
N GLY A 235 -11.48 20.60 -17.03
CA GLY A 235 -10.21 21.33 -16.94
C GLY A 235 -9.01 20.51 -16.46
N THR A 236 -7.85 21.13 -16.45
CA THR A 236 -6.60 20.55 -15.96
C THR A 236 -6.44 20.79 -14.47
N ARG A 237 -5.74 19.87 -13.80
CA ARG A 237 -5.41 19.98 -12.39
C ARG A 237 -4.23 20.93 -12.20
N THR A 238 -4.24 21.69 -11.11
CA THR A 238 -3.13 22.59 -10.77
C THR A 238 -1.83 21.80 -10.56
N ASP A 239 -0.75 22.30 -11.16
CA ASP A 239 0.60 21.80 -10.97
C ASP A 239 1.50 22.91 -10.45
N SER A 240 2.14 22.70 -9.30
CA SER A 240 3.05 23.67 -8.68
C SER A 240 4.30 23.96 -9.53
N ASN A 241 4.62 23.06 -10.47
CA ASN A 241 5.72 23.20 -11.42
C ASN A 241 5.23 23.51 -12.85
N SER A 242 4.02 24.05 -13.00
CA SER A 242 3.40 24.36 -14.30
C SER A 242 4.26 25.24 -15.20
N SER A 243 5.05 26.16 -14.63
CA SER A 243 5.99 27.00 -15.39
C SER A 243 7.07 26.19 -16.13
N SER A 244 7.44 25.03 -15.58
CA SER A 244 8.49 24.15 -16.08
C SER A 244 7.98 23.04 -17.00
N ILE A 245 6.67 22.83 -17.11
CA ILE A 245 6.11 21.77 -17.96
C ILE A 245 6.30 22.11 -19.45
N VAL A 246 6.80 21.15 -20.22
CA VAL A 246 7.06 21.33 -21.67
C VAL A 246 6.32 20.31 -22.54
N LEU A 247 5.79 19.25 -21.95
CA LEU A 247 4.90 18.30 -22.62
C LEU A 247 4.03 17.62 -21.56
N ALA A 248 2.74 17.49 -21.84
CA ALA A 248 1.79 16.80 -20.95
C ALA A 248 0.71 16.12 -21.77
N VAL A 249 0.77 14.79 -21.90
CA VAL A 249 -0.17 14.02 -22.73
C VAL A 249 -0.89 13.00 -21.85
N ALA A 250 -2.18 13.23 -21.61
CA ALA A 250 -3.02 12.38 -20.73
C ALA A 250 -3.24 10.99 -21.32
N MET A 251 -3.31 10.92 -22.65
CA MET A 251 -3.59 9.72 -23.43
C MET A 251 -5.01 9.18 -23.21
N ASP A 252 -5.96 10.09 -23.00
CA ASP A 252 -7.38 9.79 -22.89
C ASP A 252 -8.10 9.90 -24.25
N GLY A 253 -9.19 9.15 -24.39
CA GLY A 253 -10.03 9.20 -25.57
C GLY A 253 -11.00 8.03 -25.65
N ALA A 254 -11.77 7.97 -26.75
CA ALA A 254 -12.58 6.80 -27.05
C ALA A 254 -11.70 5.56 -27.30
N ASN A 255 -12.25 4.36 -27.15
CA ASN A 255 -11.55 3.14 -27.53
C ASN A 255 -11.19 3.20 -29.03
N ASN A 256 -9.96 2.84 -29.38
CA ASN A 256 -9.36 2.98 -30.73
C ASN A 256 -9.23 4.44 -31.22
N GLY A 257 -9.20 5.42 -30.31
CA GLY A 257 -8.95 6.82 -30.65
C GLY A 257 -7.53 7.04 -31.16
N THR A 258 -7.36 8.04 -32.04
CA THR A 258 -6.09 8.33 -32.73
C THR A 258 -5.57 9.74 -32.50
N THR A 259 -6.23 10.51 -31.64
CA THR A 259 -5.86 11.88 -31.31
C THR A 259 -5.26 11.93 -29.91
N PHE A 260 -4.11 12.59 -29.79
CA PHE A 260 -3.43 12.81 -28.51
C PHE A 260 -3.16 14.30 -28.34
N THR A 261 -3.59 14.86 -27.20
CA THR A 261 -3.52 16.29 -26.94
C THR A 261 -2.36 16.59 -25.98
N ASP A 262 -1.55 17.58 -26.32
CA ASP A 262 -0.61 18.19 -25.37
C ASP A 262 -1.30 19.29 -24.56
N GLU A 263 -1.42 19.07 -23.25
CA GLU A 263 -2.02 19.98 -22.28
C GLU A 263 -1.01 20.92 -21.63
N SER A 264 0.26 20.89 -22.06
CA SER A 264 1.33 21.68 -21.43
C SER A 264 1.02 23.18 -21.40
N ALA A 265 0.49 23.72 -22.51
CA ALA A 265 0.10 25.13 -22.60
C ALA A 265 -1.11 25.47 -21.73
N THR A 266 -2.10 24.57 -21.65
CA THR A 266 -3.28 24.70 -20.78
C THR A 266 -2.87 24.75 -19.32
N ILE A 267 -2.03 23.80 -18.88
CA ILE A 267 -1.53 23.71 -17.49
C ILE A 267 -0.69 24.94 -17.13
N LYS A 268 0.14 25.42 -18.07
CA LYS A 268 0.99 26.61 -17.88
C LYS A 268 0.22 27.92 -17.93
N GLY A 269 -0.96 27.93 -18.56
CA GLY A 269 -1.72 29.15 -18.88
C GLY A 269 -1.03 30.05 -19.92
N SER A 270 -0.06 29.53 -20.67
CA SER A 270 0.69 30.27 -21.69
C SER A 270 1.38 29.33 -22.70
N GLY A 271 1.82 29.89 -23.84
CA GLY A 271 2.46 29.12 -24.91
C GLY A 271 1.46 28.50 -25.88
N SER A 272 1.86 27.42 -26.56
CA SER A 272 1.02 26.70 -27.52
C SER A 272 1.22 25.20 -27.37
N ALA A 273 0.12 24.45 -27.48
CA ALA A 273 0.15 22.99 -27.45
C ALA A 273 0.98 22.43 -28.61
N LYS A 274 1.76 21.40 -28.33
CA LYS A 274 2.53 20.69 -29.36
C LYS A 274 1.62 19.74 -30.15
N THR A 275 1.80 19.71 -31.46
CA THR A 275 1.10 18.73 -32.31
C THR A 275 1.70 17.34 -32.11
N ILE A 276 0.95 16.45 -31.47
CA ILE A 276 1.38 15.06 -31.29
C ILE A 276 1.00 14.24 -32.52
N SER A 277 2.01 13.76 -33.22
CA SER A 277 1.85 12.87 -34.37
C SER A 277 1.90 11.42 -33.92
N ARG A 278 1.06 10.59 -34.54
CA ARG A 278 0.89 9.17 -34.24
C ARG A 278 1.43 8.34 -35.40
N PHE A 279 2.15 7.27 -35.09
CA PHE A 279 2.75 6.36 -36.06
C PHE A 279 2.34 4.91 -35.75
N GLY A 280 2.34 4.06 -36.77
CA GLY A 280 1.81 2.69 -36.66
C GLY A 280 0.28 2.67 -36.47
N ASP A 281 -0.21 1.70 -35.70
CA ASP A 281 -1.59 1.59 -35.24
C ASP A 281 -1.75 1.90 -33.73
N ALA A 282 -0.77 2.62 -33.17
CA ALA A 282 -0.83 3.25 -31.85
C ALA A 282 -2.19 3.94 -31.66
N LYS A 283 -2.86 3.74 -30.53
CA LYS A 283 -4.25 4.18 -30.30
C LYS A 283 -4.57 4.26 -28.83
N THR A 284 -5.61 5.00 -28.45
CA THR A 284 -6.17 4.89 -27.10
C THR A 284 -6.95 3.59 -26.95
N SER A 285 -6.86 2.96 -25.78
CA SER A 285 -7.57 1.74 -25.44
C SER A 285 -8.28 1.90 -24.09
N THR A 286 -9.48 1.34 -24.00
CA THR A 286 -10.25 1.26 -22.74
C THR A 286 -10.03 -0.06 -22.00
N THR A 287 -9.21 -0.98 -22.53
CA THR A 287 -8.93 -2.29 -21.91
C THR A 287 -8.13 -2.15 -20.63
N GLN A 288 -7.13 -1.27 -20.64
CA GLN A 288 -6.37 -0.87 -19.47
C GLN A 288 -6.38 0.64 -19.40
N SER A 289 -6.64 1.19 -18.23
CA SER A 289 -6.55 2.62 -17.97
C SER A 289 -6.04 2.87 -16.58
N LYS A 290 -5.19 3.89 -16.43
CA LYS A 290 -4.80 4.38 -15.11
C LYS A 290 -5.77 5.45 -14.63
N PHE A 291 -6.10 6.37 -15.52
CA PHE A 291 -7.03 7.47 -15.30
C PHE A 291 -7.98 7.59 -16.50
N TYR A 292 -9.10 8.30 -16.31
CA TYR A 292 -10.03 8.73 -17.38
C TYR A 292 -10.70 7.61 -18.20
N GLY A 293 -10.55 6.35 -17.81
CA GLY A 293 -11.14 5.20 -18.49
C GLY A 293 -10.42 4.77 -19.79
N SER A 294 -9.29 5.40 -20.14
CA SER A 294 -8.49 5.01 -21.32
C SER A 294 -7.00 5.33 -21.14
N SER A 295 -6.16 4.73 -21.97
CA SER A 295 -4.71 5.01 -22.03
C SER A 295 -4.15 4.75 -23.44
N LEU A 296 -2.93 5.19 -23.74
CA LEU A 296 -2.25 4.82 -24.99
C LEU A 296 -1.93 3.33 -24.97
N TYR A 297 -2.24 2.63 -26.04
CA TYR A 297 -1.84 1.24 -26.30
C TYR A 297 -0.79 1.20 -27.41
N LEU A 298 0.27 0.41 -27.17
CA LEU A 298 1.36 0.11 -28.08
C LEU A 298 1.55 -1.41 -28.12
N ASP A 299 1.50 -2.03 -29.29
CA ASP A 299 1.51 -3.49 -29.43
C ASP A 299 2.91 -4.14 -29.39
N GLY A 300 3.96 -3.32 -29.32
CA GLY A 300 5.36 -3.75 -29.40
C GLY A 300 5.95 -3.75 -30.82
N THR A 301 5.20 -3.30 -31.83
CA THR A 301 5.59 -3.35 -33.25
C THR A 301 5.26 -2.05 -33.98
N GLY A 302 6.21 -1.11 -34.02
CA GLY A 302 6.14 0.08 -34.89
C GLY A 302 5.20 1.19 -34.42
N ASP A 303 4.58 1.01 -33.26
CA ASP A 303 3.69 1.97 -32.62
C ASP A 303 4.44 2.99 -31.77
N TYR A 304 4.19 4.27 -31.99
CA TYR A 304 4.72 5.36 -31.15
C TYR A 304 4.00 6.69 -31.36
N LEU A 305 4.22 7.61 -30.42
CA LEU A 305 3.88 9.03 -30.55
C LEU A 305 5.13 9.88 -30.77
N GLN A 306 4.97 11.01 -31.44
CA GLN A 306 6.03 11.95 -31.76
C GLN A 306 5.58 13.37 -31.47
N ALA A 307 6.39 14.12 -30.74
CA ALA A 307 6.25 15.57 -30.64
C ALA A 307 7.27 16.26 -31.57
N PRO A 308 7.01 17.48 -32.05
CA PRO A 308 7.95 18.23 -32.88
C PRO A 308 9.24 18.53 -32.10
N ALA A 309 10.38 18.54 -32.82
CA ALA A 309 11.64 19.01 -32.27
C ALA A 309 11.54 20.49 -31.83
N GLY A 310 12.34 20.89 -30.84
CA GLY A 310 12.35 22.27 -30.36
C GLY A 310 13.19 22.50 -29.11
N THR A 311 13.38 23.78 -28.77
CA THR A 311 14.20 24.23 -27.63
C THR A 311 13.63 23.83 -26.26
N ASP A 312 12.34 23.55 -26.19
CA ASP A 312 11.66 22.99 -25.02
C ASP A 312 12.23 21.63 -24.59
N PHE A 313 12.83 20.89 -25.53
CA PHE A 313 13.48 19.60 -25.29
C PHE A 313 15.02 19.72 -25.25
N SER A 314 15.54 20.91 -24.94
CA SER A 314 16.98 21.16 -24.77
C SER A 314 17.28 21.31 -23.29
N TYR A 315 17.72 20.22 -22.65
CA TYR A 315 17.88 20.16 -21.20
C TYR A 315 19.22 20.75 -20.71
N GLY A 316 20.20 20.88 -21.60
CA GLY A 316 21.51 21.41 -21.25
C GLY A 316 22.18 20.58 -20.15
N THR A 317 22.82 21.24 -19.19
CA THR A 317 23.22 20.68 -17.87
C THR A 317 22.17 20.89 -16.78
N GLY A 318 21.04 21.55 -17.09
CA GLY A 318 20.02 21.94 -16.12
C GLY A 318 19.10 20.81 -15.65
N ASP A 319 18.30 21.10 -14.64
CA ASP A 319 17.41 20.10 -14.04
C ASP A 319 16.27 19.68 -15.00
N PHE A 320 15.72 18.49 -14.80
CA PHE A 320 14.55 18.01 -15.54
C PHE A 320 13.76 16.99 -14.73
N THR A 321 12.52 16.75 -15.15
CA THR A 321 11.70 15.62 -14.72
C THR A 321 11.01 14.99 -15.91
N PHE A 322 11.14 13.66 -16.05
CA PHE A 322 10.28 12.84 -16.89
C PHE A 322 9.41 11.99 -15.98
N GLU A 323 8.12 11.84 -16.28
CA GLU A 323 7.25 10.92 -15.53
C GLU A 323 6.13 10.35 -16.39
N ALA A 324 5.70 9.14 -16.06
CA ALA A 324 4.59 8.46 -16.70
C ALA A 324 4.01 7.34 -15.83
N TRP A 325 2.75 7.00 -16.05
CA TRP A 325 2.22 5.70 -15.67
C TRP A 325 2.42 4.72 -16.82
N ILE A 326 2.94 3.53 -16.52
CA ILE A 326 3.20 2.49 -17.52
C ILE A 326 2.59 1.15 -17.09
N TYR A 327 2.16 0.35 -18.07
CA TYR A 327 1.68 -1.02 -17.90
C TYR A 327 2.36 -1.88 -18.97
N PRO A 328 3.59 -2.37 -18.73
CA PRO A 328 4.29 -3.20 -19.70
C PRO A 328 3.65 -4.59 -19.77
N THR A 329 3.50 -5.15 -20.96
CA THR A 329 2.92 -6.51 -21.16
C THR A 329 3.98 -7.58 -21.44
N THR A 330 5.24 -7.17 -21.63
CA THR A 330 6.37 -8.08 -21.92
C THR A 330 7.62 -7.73 -21.08
N SER A 331 8.55 -8.67 -21.00
CA SER A 331 9.79 -8.55 -20.21
C SER A 331 11.07 -9.03 -20.92
N SER A 332 11.03 -9.33 -22.21
CA SER A 332 12.08 -10.10 -22.90
C SER A 332 13.19 -9.29 -23.56
N THR A 333 12.99 -7.99 -23.79
CA THR A 333 13.94 -7.10 -24.46
C THR A 333 13.96 -5.72 -23.83
N ASP A 334 15.03 -4.97 -24.09
CA ASP A 334 15.05 -3.54 -23.80
C ASP A 334 13.95 -2.85 -24.60
N ARG A 335 13.21 -1.95 -23.94
CA ARG A 335 12.04 -1.29 -24.52
C ARG A 335 11.97 0.15 -24.10
N ILE A 336 11.79 1.03 -25.08
CA ILE A 336 11.83 2.47 -24.88
C ILE A 336 10.46 3.02 -24.54
N ILE A 337 10.38 3.68 -23.40
CA ILE A 337 9.22 4.46 -22.99
C ILE A 337 9.29 5.84 -23.64
N TYR A 338 10.47 6.47 -23.59
CA TYR A 338 10.74 7.75 -24.24
C TYR A 338 12.18 7.80 -24.73
N THR A 339 12.38 8.35 -25.92
CA THR A 339 13.71 8.72 -26.40
C THR A 339 13.68 10.08 -27.07
N GLN A 340 14.82 10.74 -26.99
CA GLN A 340 15.18 11.82 -27.88
C GLN A 340 16.62 11.59 -28.33
N THR A 341 16.83 11.42 -29.64
CA THR A 341 18.12 11.00 -30.22
C THR A 341 18.48 11.77 -31.49
N THR A 342 19.75 12.18 -31.62
CA THR A 342 20.35 12.66 -32.89
C THR A 342 21.09 11.54 -33.62
N SER A 343 21.60 10.58 -32.86
CA SER A 343 22.49 9.51 -33.32
C SER A 343 22.56 8.40 -32.27
N GLY A 344 23.14 7.25 -32.60
CA GLY A 344 23.41 6.17 -31.63
C GLY A 344 24.33 6.57 -30.46
N ASN A 345 24.90 7.78 -30.46
CA ASN A 345 25.86 8.25 -29.46
C ASN A 345 25.39 9.46 -28.65
N ASN A 346 24.25 10.08 -29.00
CA ASN A 346 23.74 11.30 -28.37
C ASN A 346 22.23 11.20 -28.17
N PHE A 347 21.83 10.79 -26.97
CA PHE A 347 20.44 10.51 -26.65
C PHE A 347 20.14 10.65 -25.16
N VAL A 348 18.87 10.88 -24.86
CA VAL A 348 18.26 10.59 -23.57
C VAL A 348 17.20 9.51 -23.78
N ASN A 349 17.31 8.40 -23.04
CA ASN A 349 16.37 7.29 -23.10
C ASN A 349 15.82 6.99 -21.71
N LEU A 350 14.50 6.82 -21.64
CA LEU A 350 13.82 6.12 -20.56
C LEU A 350 13.45 4.74 -21.09
N ALA A 351 13.97 3.70 -20.43
CA ALA A 351 13.83 2.33 -20.88
C ALA A 351 13.47 1.39 -19.74
N LEU A 352 12.79 0.30 -20.05
CA LEU A 352 12.86 -0.92 -19.24
C LEU A 352 13.90 -1.83 -19.86
N THR A 353 14.77 -2.40 -19.02
CA THR A 353 15.80 -3.35 -19.46
C THR A 353 15.19 -4.74 -19.72
N THR A 354 16.00 -5.64 -20.27
CA THR A 354 15.75 -7.10 -20.31
C THR A 354 15.39 -7.73 -18.97
N THR A 355 15.72 -7.10 -17.84
CA THR A 355 15.36 -7.57 -16.49
C THR A 355 14.22 -6.76 -15.87
N ASN A 356 13.51 -5.96 -16.66
CA ASN A 356 12.45 -5.03 -16.23
C ASN A 356 12.88 -3.95 -15.24
N THR A 357 14.17 -3.70 -15.05
CA THR A 357 14.60 -2.53 -14.27
C THR A 357 14.36 -1.26 -15.08
N PHE A 358 13.98 -0.18 -14.41
CA PHE A 358 13.81 1.12 -15.02
C PHE A 358 15.18 1.78 -15.17
N SER A 359 15.53 2.20 -16.38
CA SER A 359 16.83 2.78 -16.70
C SER A 359 16.67 4.12 -17.40
N VAL A 360 17.50 5.08 -16.98
CA VAL A 360 17.73 6.32 -17.71
C VAL A 360 19.14 6.29 -18.26
N GLN A 361 19.24 6.43 -19.57
CA GLN A 361 20.51 6.51 -20.28
C GLN A 361 20.65 7.92 -20.83
N ILE A 362 21.77 8.56 -20.49
CA ILE A 362 22.10 9.90 -20.96
C ILE A 362 23.49 9.83 -21.57
N ASN A 363 23.58 10.11 -22.88
CA ASN A 363 24.84 10.05 -23.61
C ASN A 363 25.10 11.37 -24.32
N ALA A 364 26.30 11.90 -24.11
CA ALA A 364 26.85 13.04 -24.82
C ALA A 364 28.29 12.67 -25.24
N SER A 365 28.48 12.33 -26.51
CA SER A 365 29.79 12.09 -27.15
C SER A 365 30.67 10.95 -26.59
N GLY A 366 30.09 9.75 -26.39
CA GLY A 366 30.86 8.50 -26.28
C GLY A 366 31.00 7.97 -24.85
N ALA A 367 30.59 6.70 -24.68
CA ALA A 367 30.39 5.94 -23.44
C ALA A 367 29.31 6.54 -22.50
N GLY A 368 28.05 6.15 -22.76
CA GLY A 368 26.92 6.46 -21.88
C GLY A 368 27.02 5.68 -20.57
N ASN A 369 26.75 6.36 -19.45
CA ASN A 369 26.57 5.69 -18.17
C ASN A 369 25.05 5.60 -17.88
N ASN A 370 24.56 4.41 -17.56
CA ASN A 370 23.15 4.17 -17.26
C ASN A 370 22.91 4.43 -15.77
N VAL A 371 21.89 5.20 -15.41
CA VAL A 371 21.33 5.10 -14.07
C VAL A 371 20.20 4.08 -14.17
N THR A 372 20.23 3.06 -13.34
CA THR A 372 19.28 1.94 -13.38
C THR A 372 18.74 1.71 -11.98
N SER A 373 17.46 1.42 -11.90
CA SER A 373 16.76 1.07 -10.66
C SER A 373 17.26 -0.28 -10.13
N THR A 374 17.11 -0.51 -8.84
CA THR A 374 17.42 -1.80 -8.20
C THR A 374 16.22 -2.74 -8.23
N GLY A 375 15.02 -2.22 -8.05
CA GLY A 375 13.74 -2.89 -8.22
C GLY A 375 13.31 -2.99 -9.68
N THR A 376 12.41 -3.93 -9.94
CA THR A 376 11.86 -4.23 -11.27
C THR A 376 10.44 -3.69 -11.42
N VAL A 377 10.09 -3.25 -12.62
CA VAL A 377 8.71 -2.93 -13.00
C VAL A 377 7.97 -4.23 -13.34
N ALA A 378 6.90 -4.52 -12.60
CA ALA A 378 6.06 -5.68 -12.85
C ALA A 378 5.35 -5.56 -14.22
N THR A 379 5.32 -6.66 -14.97
CA THR A 379 4.43 -6.74 -16.14
C THR A 379 2.99 -6.87 -15.70
N ASN A 380 2.07 -6.40 -16.53
CA ASN A 380 0.63 -6.48 -16.31
C ASN A 380 0.15 -5.78 -15.03
N ALA A 381 0.86 -4.73 -14.62
CA ALA A 381 0.48 -3.88 -13.50
C ALA A 381 0.83 -2.41 -13.80
N TRP A 382 -0.06 -1.49 -13.42
CA TRP A 382 0.22 -0.07 -13.52
C TRP A 382 1.31 0.32 -12.53
N THR A 383 2.38 0.90 -13.05
CA THR A 383 3.52 1.39 -12.28
C THR A 383 3.76 2.85 -12.63
N HIS A 384 3.90 3.72 -11.64
CA HIS A 384 4.41 5.06 -11.89
C HIS A 384 5.94 4.99 -11.98
N ILE A 385 6.49 5.63 -13.00
CA ILE A 385 7.93 5.85 -13.11
C ILE A 385 8.22 7.34 -13.20
N ALA A 386 9.28 7.77 -12.53
CA ALA A 386 9.80 9.12 -12.72
C ALA A 386 11.33 9.14 -12.72
N ALA A 387 11.90 10.03 -13.53
CA ALA A 387 13.31 10.32 -13.58
C ALA A 387 13.51 11.82 -13.37
N THR A 388 14.23 12.20 -12.31
CA THR A 388 14.60 13.60 -12.06
C THR A 388 16.10 13.78 -12.19
N ARG A 389 16.54 14.91 -12.75
CA ARG A 389 17.92 15.38 -12.62
C ARG A 389 17.92 16.63 -11.75
N GLN A 390 18.68 16.60 -10.66
CA GLN A 390 18.90 17.71 -9.76
C GLN A 390 20.40 17.97 -9.61
N SER A 391 20.89 19.12 -10.09
CA SER A 391 22.30 19.53 -9.97
C SER A 391 23.28 18.42 -10.43
N GLY A 392 22.98 17.80 -11.58
CA GLY A 392 23.80 16.73 -12.14
C GLY A 392 23.63 15.35 -11.49
N VAL A 393 22.69 15.16 -10.55
CA VAL A 393 22.34 13.83 -10.00
C VAL A 393 21.00 13.38 -10.56
N VAL A 394 20.98 12.22 -11.20
CA VAL A 394 19.75 11.58 -11.69
C VAL A 394 19.20 10.64 -10.61
N LYS A 395 17.91 10.76 -10.32
CA LYS A 395 17.15 9.91 -9.40
C LYS A 395 16.02 9.22 -10.16
N LEU A 396 15.83 7.94 -9.90
CA LEU A 396 14.79 7.11 -10.50
C LEU A 396 13.80 6.69 -9.43
N PHE A 397 12.51 6.83 -9.74
CA PHE A 397 11.42 6.49 -8.85
C PHE A 397 10.54 5.42 -9.48
N ILE A 398 10.21 4.38 -8.71
CA ILE A 398 9.21 3.37 -9.05
C ILE A 398 8.11 3.46 -8.00
N ASN A 399 6.87 3.69 -8.43
CA ASN A 399 5.71 3.87 -7.54
C ASN A 399 5.94 4.88 -6.41
N GLY A 400 6.65 5.97 -6.71
CA GLY A 400 6.96 7.02 -5.75
C GLY A 400 8.17 6.76 -4.85
N VAL A 401 8.82 5.60 -4.99
CA VAL A 401 10.01 5.22 -4.21
C VAL A 401 11.29 5.51 -4.97
N LEU A 402 12.21 6.26 -4.35
CA LEU A 402 13.56 6.43 -4.87
C LEU A 402 14.28 5.08 -4.90
N ASP A 403 14.49 4.54 -6.10
CA ASP A 403 14.95 3.17 -6.30
C ASP A 403 16.28 3.09 -7.07
N GLY A 404 16.70 4.19 -7.71
CA GLY A 404 18.01 4.32 -8.33
C GLY A 404 18.54 5.75 -8.26
N SER A 405 19.86 5.92 -8.15
CA SER A 405 20.50 7.24 -8.14
C SER A 405 21.90 7.18 -8.74
N GLY A 406 22.32 8.23 -9.45
CA GLY A 406 23.67 8.34 -9.98
C GLY A 406 23.99 9.70 -10.59
N THR A 407 25.26 10.10 -10.53
CA THR A 407 25.72 11.38 -11.08
C THR A 407 25.77 11.36 -12.61
N ARG A 408 25.02 12.23 -13.26
CA ARG A 408 25.02 12.48 -14.71
C ARG A 408 25.03 13.99 -14.98
N ASN A 409 26.22 14.56 -15.02
CA ASN A 409 26.45 15.97 -15.32
C ASN A 409 26.97 16.15 -16.75
N VAL A 410 26.14 15.79 -17.74
CA VAL A 410 26.45 15.95 -19.17
C VAL A 410 25.52 16.97 -19.81
N ASP A 411 26.04 17.71 -20.79
CA ASP A 411 25.30 18.70 -21.55
C ASP A 411 24.45 18.03 -22.65
N LEU A 412 23.13 18.07 -22.47
CA LEU A 412 22.15 17.52 -23.40
C LEU A 412 21.67 18.59 -24.39
N GLN A 413 22.50 18.86 -25.40
CA GLN A 413 22.19 19.81 -26.49
C GLN A 413 21.47 19.13 -27.65
N ILE A 414 20.25 18.64 -27.40
CA ILE A 414 19.48 17.83 -28.35
C ILE A 414 18.30 18.62 -28.98
N SER A 415 18.42 19.94 -29.10
CA SER A 415 17.35 20.87 -29.56
C SER A 415 16.75 20.57 -30.93
N THR A 416 17.52 19.97 -31.84
CA THR A 416 17.11 19.65 -33.22
C THR A 416 16.54 18.25 -33.39
N THR A 417 16.43 17.48 -32.29
CA THR A 417 16.01 16.09 -32.34
C THR A 417 14.56 15.90 -31.96
N ILE A 418 13.98 14.86 -32.55
CA ILE A 418 12.57 14.54 -32.43
C ILE A 418 12.35 13.69 -31.18
N PRO A 419 11.59 14.17 -30.18
CA PRO A 419 11.14 13.34 -29.07
C PRO A 419 10.08 12.32 -29.51
N THR A 420 10.24 11.08 -29.08
CA THR A 420 9.28 10.01 -29.32
C THR A 420 8.94 9.25 -28.04
N ILE A 421 7.70 8.79 -27.96
CA ILE A 421 7.16 8.00 -26.84
C ILE A 421 6.82 6.62 -27.40
N GLY A 422 7.45 5.57 -26.86
CA GLY A 422 7.15 4.17 -27.22
C GLY A 422 8.11 3.49 -28.19
N THR A 423 9.14 4.16 -28.73
CA THR A 423 10.10 3.52 -29.66
C THR A 423 11.50 4.13 -29.61
N PHE A 424 12.50 3.41 -30.15
CA PHE A 424 13.81 3.94 -30.50
C PHE A 424 13.96 4.04 -32.02
N SER A 425 14.13 5.24 -32.55
CA SER A 425 14.08 5.49 -34.01
C SER A 425 15.43 5.38 -34.75
N HIS A 426 16.57 5.13 -34.07
CA HIS A 426 17.90 5.28 -34.70
C HIS A 426 18.66 3.99 -35.05
N ALA A 427 18.61 2.91 -34.27
CA ALA A 427 19.46 1.73 -34.52
C ALA A 427 18.67 0.41 -34.57
N SER A 428 18.34 -0.14 -33.41
CA SER A 428 17.48 -1.32 -33.27
C SER A 428 16.11 -0.86 -32.79
N ILE A 429 15.04 -1.42 -33.36
CA ILE A 429 13.68 -1.07 -32.98
C ILE A 429 13.40 -1.64 -31.58
N LEU A 430 13.42 -0.78 -30.57
CA LEU A 430 13.17 -1.12 -29.16
C LEU A 430 11.80 -0.59 -28.74
N ASN A 431 10.73 -1.19 -29.28
CA ASN A 431 9.37 -0.72 -29.04
C ASN A 431 8.89 -1.08 -27.63
N PHE A 432 8.10 -0.20 -27.04
CA PHE A 432 7.31 -0.52 -25.87
C PHE A 432 6.10 -1.36 -26.26
N ALA A 433 5.86 -2.44 -25.52
CA ALA A 433 4.64 -3.23 -25.61
C ALA A 433 3.85 -3.05 -24.30
N GLY A 434 2.64 -2.51 -24.41
CA GLY A 434 1.77 -2.26 -23.26
C GLY A 434 1.05 -0.92 -23.34
N TYR A 435 0.77 -0.34 -22.16
CA TYR A 435 0.01 0.89 -22.04
C TYR A 435 0.80 2.00 -21.35
N ILE A 436 0.54 3.25 -21.75
CA ILE A 436 1.11 4.45 -21.13
C ILE A 436 -0.03 5.43 -20.83
N SER A 437 0.03 6.11 -19.70
CA SER A 437 -0.92 7.16 -19.32
C SER A 437 -0.18 8.32 -18.68
N ASP A 438 -0.70 9.53 -18.87
CA ASP A 438 -0.28 10.71 -18.10
C ASP A 438 1.22 11.08 -18.22
N PHE A 439 1.77 10.93 -19.44
CA PHE A 439 3.18 11.21 -19.72
C PHE A 439 3.48 12.70 -19.66
N ARG A 440 4.52 13.08 -18.91
CA ARG A 440 4.93 14.49 -18.74
C ARG A 440 6.44 14.68 -18.82
N ILE A 441 6.82 15.87 -19.28
CA ILE A 441 8.20 16.37 -19.27
C ILE A 441 8.20 17.75 -18.63
N TYR A 442 9.09 17.95 -17.67
CA TYR A 442 9.42 19.24 -17.07
C TYR A 442 10.88 19.56 -17.33
N LYS A 443 11.15 20.81 -17.71
CA LYS A 443 12.48 21.35 -17.96
C LYS A 443 12.80 22.42 -16.92
N GLY A 444 13.99 22.33 -16.33
CA GLY A 444 14.49 23.26 -15.33
C GLY A 444 14.13 22.91 -13.88
N VAL A 445 13.52 21.74 -13.63
CA VAL A 445 13.11 21.34 -12.28
C VAL A 445 13.19 19.83 -12.03
N ALA A 446 13.69 19.46 -10.86
CA ALA A 446 13.54 18.13 -10.27
C ALA A 446 12.32 18.12 -9.35
N LYS A 447 11.16 17.71 -9.88
CA LYS A 447 9.88 17.70 -9.16
C LYS A 447 9.92 16.79 -7.92
N TYR A 448 10.60 15.66 -8.03
CA TYR A 448 10.77 14.68 -6.98
C TYR A 448 12.22 14.64 -6.51
N THR A 449 12.45 15.03 -5.26
CA THR A 449 13.78 15.03 -4.61
C THR A 449 13.94 13.90 -3.59
N GLY A 450 12.82 13.30 -3.18
CA GLY A 450 12.70 12.14 -2.31
C GLY A 450 11.40 11.40 -2.60
N ASN A 451 11.05 10.48 -1.72
CA ASN A 451 9.87 9.64 -1.87
C ASN A 451 8.57 10.46 -1.91
N PHE A 452 7.57 9.97 -2.64
CA PHE A 452 6.22 10.52 -2.72
C PHE A 452 5.19 9.40 -2.83
N ASN A 453 3.90 9.72 -2.72
CA ASN A 453 2.82 8.74 -2.78
C ASN A 453 1.96 8.95 -4.05
N PRO A 454 2.00 8.04 -5.03
CA PRO A 454 1.14 8.07 -6.22
C PRO A 454 -0.32 7.64 -5.93
N PRO A 455 -1.33 8.12 -6.68
CA PRO A 455 -2.67 7.55 -6.61
C PRO A 455 -2.70 6.07 -7.01
N SER A 456 -3.42 5.24 -6.27
CA SER A 456 -3.62 3.82 -6.59
C SER A 456 -4.99 3.32 -6.10
N SER A 457 -5.73 2.62 -6.96
CA SER A 457 -6.97 1.92 -6.60
C SER A 457 -6.74 0.51 -6.06
N THR A 458 -5.49 0.02 -6.10
CA THR A 458 -5.06 -1.27 -5.54
C THR A 458 -3.89 -1.07 -4.57
N ALA A 459 -3.69 -2.02 -3.66
CA ALA A 459 -2.53 -2.04 -2.77
C ALA A 459 -1.22 -1.84 -3.55
N ASN A 460 -0.40 -0.88 -3.14
CA ASN A 460 0.88 -0.61 -3.78
C ASN A 460 1.94 -1.53 -3.13
N ALA A 461 2.44 -2.54 -3.87
CA ALA A 461 3.32 -3.58 -3.32
C ALA A 461 4.75 -3.10 -3.01
N THR A 462 5.04 -1.81 -3.21
CA THR A 462 6.36 -1.21 -2.98
C THR A 462 6.13 0.24 -2.60
N ILE A 463 6.06 0.52 -1.29
CA ILE A 463 6.01 1.89 -0.80
C ILE A 463 7.35 2.23 -0.15
N ALA A 464 7.74 3.46 -0.41
CA ALA A 464 8.95 4.11 -0.01
C ALA A 464 9.15 4.04 1.51
N ALA A 465 10.41 3.92 1.94
CA ALA A 465 10.76 4.27 3.32
C ALA A 465 10.22 5.68 3.62
N GLY A 466 9.22 5.76 4.50
CA GLY A 466 8.63 7.01 4.95
C GLY A 466 7.30 7.43 4.31
N ASN A 467 6.50 6.53 3.75
CA ASN A 467 5.10 6.87 3.45
C ASN A 467 4.21 5.65 3.60
N ASP A 468 3.10 5.84 4.32
CA ASP A 468 1.78 5.19 4.18
C ASP A 468 1.04 5.26 5.55
N SER A 469 -0.27 5.04 5.59
CA SER A 469 -1.20 5.64 6.54
C SER A 469 -1.86 4.58 7.41
N LEU A 470 -1.97 4.81 8.72
CA LEU A 470 -2.90 4.07 9.62
C LEU A 470 -4.31 4.68 9.62
N VAL A 471 -4.71 5.46 8.62
CA VAL A 471 -6.08 6.02 8.55
C VAL A 471 -7.05 5.01 7.91
N ASP A 472 -7.11 3.83 8.51
CA ASP A 472 -8.31 2.98 8.47
C ASP A 472 -8.52 2.29 9.83
N VAL A 473 -8.06 2.95 10.90
CA VAL A 473 -8.49 2.66 12.26
C VAL A 473 -9.90 3.24 12.40
N PRO A 474 -10.91 2.47 12.86
CA PRO A 474 -12.15 3.08 13.32
C PRO A 474 -11.84 3.92 14.56
N THR A 475 -11.55 5.21 14.39
CA THR A 475 -11.31 6.13 15.51
C THR A 475 -12.64 6.58 16.12
N SER A 476 -12.75 6.52 17.44
CA SER A 476 -13.95 6.86 18.20
C SER A 476 -14.10 8.36 18.54
N SER A 477 -13.15 9.22 18.18
CA SER A 477 -13.20 10.66 18.50
C SER A 477 -12.40 11.55 17.54
N GLY A 478 -12.92 12.75 17.25
CA GLY A 478 -12.30 13.78 16.41
C GLY A 478 -13.33 14.67 15.69
N THR A 479 -13.06 15.96 15.52
CA THR A 479 -13.85 16.84 14.65
C THR A 479 -13.37 16.65 13.22
N ASP A 480 -14.26 16.21 12.34
CA ASP A 480 -14.02 16.09 10.89
C ASP A 480 -13.55 17.43 10.31
N THR A 481 -12.29 17.51 9.89
CA THR A 481 -11.72 18.70 9.26
C THR A 481 -11.90 18.72 7.73
N GLY A 482 -12.62 17.75 7.16
CA GLY A 482 -13.06 17.76 5.77
C GLY A 482 -11.97 17.49 4.72
N VAL A 483 -10.92 16.73 5.05
CA VAL A 483 -9.82 16.44 4.12
C VAL A 483 -9.52 14.94 4.02
N GLY A 484 -10.50 14.16 3.59
CA GLY A 484 -10.39 12.73 3.36
C GLY A 484 -11.76 12.07 3.48
N ASN A 485 -12.14 11.21 2.53
CA ASN A 485 -13.41 10.49 2.59
C ASN A 485 -13.32 9.36 3.64
N GLU A 486 -13.27 9.70 4.93
CA GLU A 486 -13.47 8.74 6.03
C GLU A 486 -14.96 8.39 6.10
N VAL A 487 -15.32 7.26 5.51
CA VAL A 487 -16.67 6.70 5.71
C VAL A 487 -16.68 5.97 7.05
N ARG A 488 -17.42 6.50 8.03
CA ARG A 488 -17.81 5.75 9.22
C ARG A 488 -18.56 4.48 8.79
N GLY A 489 -18.09 3.31 9.22
CA GLY A 489 -18.92 2.09 9.31
C GLY A 489 -18.99 1.18 8.09
N ASN A 490 -17.89 0.95 7.35
CA ASN A 490 -17.89 -0.11 6.34
C ASN A 490 -17.36 -1.44 6.90
N TYR A 491 -18.18 -2.14 7.69
CA TYR A 491 -18.01 -3.57 7.95
C TYR A 491 -19.22 -4.34 7.44
N CYS A 492 -18.94 -5.45 6.75
CA CYS A 492 -19.92 -6.29 6.09
C CYS A 492 -21.01 -6.72 7.09
N THR A 493 -22.25 -6.30 6.86
CA THR A 493 -23.42 -6.91 7.48
C THR A 493 -23.61 -8.28 6.84
N TRP A 494 -23.17 -9.34 7.52
CA TRP A 494 -23.66 -10.66 7.15
C TRP A 494 -25.01 -10.86 7.84
N ASN A 495 -26.06 -10.76 7.03
CA ASN A 495 -27.43 -11.06 7.40
C ASN A 495 -27.71 -12.51 7.02
N PRO A 496 -27.56 -13.52 7.90
CA PRO A 496 -28.19 -14.79 7.64
C PRO A 496 -29.70 -14.59 7.80
N LEU A 497 -30.40 -14.55 6.67
CA LEU A 497 -31.85 -14.71 6.64
C LEU A 497 -32.20 -15.98 7.43
N ASP A 498 -32.84 -15.78 8.56
CA ASP A 498 -33.62 -16.79 9.24
C ASP A 498 -34.59 -17.41 8.22
N LYS A 499 -34.46 -18.71 7.99
CA LYS A 499 -35.58 -19.53 7.54
C LYS A 499 -35.86 -20.52 8.67
N GLY A 500 -36.59 -20.02 9.66
CA GLY A 500 -37.21 -20.82 10.68
C GLY A 500 -38.17 -21.87 10.13
N SER A 501 -38.53 -22.76 11.05
CA SER A 501 -39.45 -23.92 11.01
C SER A 501 -39.02 -25.13 10.20
#